data_AF-A0A7S0Y6V8-F1
#
_entry.id   AF-A0A7S0Y6V8-F1
#
_cell.length_a   1.000
_cell.length_b   1.000
_cell.length_c   1.000
_cell.angle_alpha   90.00
_cell.angle_beta   90.00
_cell.angle_gamma   90.00
#
_symmetry.space_group_name_H-M   'P 1'
#
loop_
_entity.id
_entity.type
_entity.pdbx_description
1 polymer ?
#
loop_
_entity_poly.entity_id
_entity_poly.type
_entity_poly.pdbx_seq_one_letter_code
_entity_poly.pdbx_strand_id
1 'polypeptide(L)'
;FCKRYDDDALSSAGVALGPGSTLNNNCGAMQACLDSGAPNYGFSNFDNMLSSFILIFQAFTTDNQAVIMWGAIQAEPDLWFVVVIFFLGIAFIIDQTLMNVFLAVLTT
;
A
#
# COMPACT_ATOMS: atom_id res chain seq x y z
N PHE A 1 -0.43 2.27 11.08
CA PHE A 1 -0.47 3.76 10.99
C PHE A 1 0.07 4.37 12.28
N CYS A 2 0.76 5.52 12.22
CA CYS A 2 1.33 6.19 13.41
C CYS A 2 0.20 6.66 14.36
N LYS A 3 0.15 6.13 15.58
CA LYS A 3 -0.81 6.57 16.62
C LYS A 3 -0.06 7.28 17.75
N ARG A 4 -0.68 8.31 18.35
CA ARG A 4 -0.15 8.97 19.56
C ARG A 4 -0.16 7.97 20.71
N TYR A 5 0.91 7.96 21.47
CA TYR A 5 1.14 7.06 22.58
C TYR A 5 0.22 7.38 23.77
N ASP A 6 -0.58 6.41 24.23
CA ASP A 6 -1.14 6.33 25.59
C ASP A 6 -0.28 5.33 26.37
N ASP A 7 -0.09 5.60 27.65
CA ASP A 7 0.99 5.19 28.57
C ASP A 7 1.24 3.67 28.71
N ASP A 8 0.35 2.85 28.17
CA ASP A 8 0.24 1.41 28.40
C ASP A 8 0.84 0.56 27.26
N ALA A 9 1.17 1.15 26.10
CA ALA A 9 1.60 0.42 24.89
C ALA A 9 3.14 0.30 24.71
N LEU A 10 3.98 0.90 25.57
CA LEU A 10 5.45 0.97 25.39
C LEU A 10 6.10 -0.36 25.75
N SER A 11 5.44 -1.20 26.54
CA SER A 11 5.96 -2.54 26.86
C SER A 11 5.77 -3.55 25.71
N SER A 12 4.84 -3.30 24.78
CA SER A 12 4.60 -4.17 23.62
C SER A 12 5.15 -3.58 22.31
N ALA A 13 5.20 -2.25 22.16
CA ALA A 13 5.84 -1.60 21.01
C ALA A 13 7.38 -1.69 21.06
N GLY A 14 7.98 -1.89 22.24
CA GLY A 14 9.42 -2.12 22.41
C GLY A 14 9.87 -3.58 22.33
N VAL A 15 8.96 -4.56 22.26
CA VAL A 15 9.30 -6.00 22.37
C VAL A 15 8.60 -6.90 21.33
N ALA A 16 7.59 -6.44 20.59
CA ALA A 16 6.92 -7.25 19.55
C ALA A 16 7.27 -6.86 18.11
N LEU A 17 8.33 -6.07 17.93
CA LEU A 17 8.84 -5.70 16.62
C LEU A 17 9.93 -6.70 16.23
N GLY A 18 9.51 -7.79 15.56
CA GLY A 18 10.40 -8.81 15.01
C GLY A 18 11.55 -8.23 14.16
N PRO A 19 12.54 -9.07 13.78
CA PRO A 19 13.75 -8.60 13.11
C PRO A 19 13.38 -7.97 11.77
N GLY A 20 13.45 -6.63 11.67
CA GLY A 20 12.97 -5.85 10.52
C GLY A 20 12.33 -4.49 10.88
N SER A 21 12.31 -4.14 12.16
CA SER A 21 11.61 -2.97 12.67
C SER A 21 12.37 -1.64 12.53
N THR A 22 12.53 -1.21 11.28
CA THR A 22 12.75 0.20 10.92
C THR A 22 11.42 0.85 10.50
N LEU A 23 10.33 0.58 11.22
CA LEU A 23 9.00 1.19 10.98
C LEU A 23 8.87 2.59 11.60
N ASN A 24 9.96 3.36 11.62
CA ASN A 24 9.97 4.79 11.95
C ASN A 24 9.86 5.66 10.69
N ASN A 25 9.09 5.25 9.69
CA ASN A 25 8.91 6.07 8.48
C ASN A 25 7.96 7.22 8.79
N ASN A 26 8.55 8.35 9.20
CA ASN A 26 7.89 9.64 9.35
C ASN A 26 6.83 9.71 10.47
N CYS A 27 6.84 8.79 11.43
CA CYS A 27 6.15 9.01 12.70
C CYS A 27 6.93 10.09 13.47
N GLY A 28 6.25 11.16 13.90
CA GLY A 28 6.87 12.22 14.70
C GLY A 28 7.31 11.70 16.08
N ALA A 29 8.12 12.49 16.81
CA ALA A 29 8.47 12.15 18.18
C ALA A 29 7.19 11.84 19.00
N MET A 30 7.18 10.72 19.74
CA MET A 30 6.03 10.22 20.53
C MET A 30 4.92 9.50 19.73
N GLN A 31 5.19 9.06 18.51
CA GLN A 31 4.29 8.21 17.74
C GLN A 31 4.94 6.86 17.46
N ALA A 32 4.20 5.78 17.67
CA ALA A 32 4.63 4.42 17.36
C ALA A 32 3.81 3.85 16.19
N CYS A 33 4.43 2.98 15.40
CA CYS A 33 3.70 2.20 14.40
C CYS A 33 2.94 1.09 15.13
N LEU A 34 1.65 1.35 15.38
CA LEU A 34 0.73 0.32 15.85
C LEU A 34 0.00 -0.28 14.65
N ASP A 35 -0.28 -1.57 14.73
CA ASP A 35 -1.27 -2.21 13.86
C ASP A 35 -2.61 -1.51 14.12
N SER A 36 -3.01 -0.72 13.14
CA SER A 36 -4.23 0.08 13.15
C SER A 36 -4.89 -0.23 11.84
N GLY A 37 -6.13 -0.70 11.92
CA GLY A 37 -6.83 -1.36 10.83
C GLY A 37 -6.73 -0.67 9.46
N ALA A 38 -6.96 -1.50 8.46
CA ALA A 38 -7.08 -1.19 7.05
C ALA A 38 -7.47 0.25 6.65
N PRO A 39 -6.73 0.90 5.72
CA PRO A 39 -7.17 2.15 5.11
C PRO A 39 -8.42 1.96 4.23
N ASN A 40 -9.16 3.05 4.02
CA ASN A 40 -10.38 3.07 3.18
C ASN A 40 -11.43 2.02 3.59
N TYR A 41 -11.84 2.00 4.87
CA TYR A 41 -12.90 1.13 5.40
C TYR A 41 -12.67 -0.39 5.22
N GLY A 42 -11.45 -0.87 5.00
CA GLY A 42 -11.22 -2.30 4.76
C GLY A 42 -11.11 -2.69 3.29
N PHE A 43 -11.35 -1.77 2.35
CA PHE A 43 -11.35 -2.11 0.92
C PHE A 43 -9.96 -2.09 0.28
N SER A 44 -9.04 -1.28 0.82
CA SER A 44 -7.70 -1.12 0.25
C SER A 44 -6.66 -1.91 1.06
N ASN A 45 -6.73 -3.25 0.98
CA ASN A 45 -5.82 -4.16 1.69
C ASN A 45 -5.42 -5.37 0.86
N PHE A 46 -4.24 -5.90 1.16
CA PHE A 46 -3.70 -7.12 0.56
C PHE A 46 -3.96 -8.38 1.39
N ASP A 47 -4.71 -8.29 2.50
CA ASP A 47 -4.90 -9.40 3.44
C ASP A 47 -5.85 -10.50 2.92
N ASN A 48 -6.78 -10.15 2.03
CA ASN A 48 -7.72 -11.09 1.42
C ASN A 48 -7.56 -11.12 -0.10
N MET A 49 -7.79 -12.28 -0.71
CA MET A 49 -7.69 -12.45 -2.17
C MET A 49 -8.70 -11.60 -2.95
N LEU A 50 -9.89 -11.36 -2.39
CA LEU A 50 -10.89 -10.50 -3.02
C LEU A 50 -10.53 -9.01 -2.90
N SER A 51 -10.03 -8.56 -1.75
CA SER A 51 -9.65 -7.16 -1.55
C SER A 51 -8.41 -6.80 -2.36
N SER A 52 -7.45 -7.72 -2.48
CA SER A 52 -6.27 -7.52 -3.32
C SER A 52 -6.64 -7.41 -4.81
N PHE A 53 -7.58 -8.22 -5.31
CA PHE A 53 -8.02 -8.13 -6.70
C PHE A 53 -8.72 -6.79 -7.01
N ILE A 54 -9.55 -6.30 -6.08
CA ILE A 54 -10.20 -4.99 -6.22
C ILE A 54 -9.17 -3.86 -6.22
N LEU A 55 -8.19 -3.91 -5.32
CA LEU A 55 -7.11 -2.92 -5.24
C LEU A 55 -6.26 -2.93 -6.51
N ILE A 56 -5.95 -4.11 -7.04
CA ILE A 56 -5.24 -4.28 -8.31
C ILE A 56 -6.06 -3.66 -9.46
N PHE A 57 -7.36 -3.91 -9.53
CA PHE A 57 -8.25 -3.30 -10.53
C PHE A 57 -8.28 -1.77 -10.42
N GLN A 58 -8.31 -1.24 -9.20
CA GLN A 58 -8.24 0.20 -8.97
C GLN A 58 -6.90 0.79 -9.43
N ALA A 59 -5.79 0.10 -9.14
CA ALA A 59 -4.47 0.49 -9.62
C ALA A 59 -4.35 0.43 -11.16
N PHE A 60 -5.01 -0.54 -11.81
CA PHE A 60 -5.04 -0.67 -13.29
C PHE A 60 -5.86 0.43 -13.96
N THR A 61 -6.83 1.01 -13.26
CA THR A 61 -7.63 2.12 -13.79
C THR A 61 -6.92 3.46 -13.59
N THR A 62 -5.71 3.45 -13.02
CA THR A 62 -4.97 4.64 -12.52
C THR A 62 -5.77 5.50 -11.54
N ASP A 63 -6.83 4.95 -10.95
CA ASP A 63 -7.64 5.65 -9.96
C ASP A 63 -6.91 5.58 -8.62
N ASN A 64 -6.50 6.74 -8.10
CA ASN A 64 -5.87 6.85 -6.78
C ASN A 64 -4.58 6.00 -6.58
N GLN A 65 -3.94 5.56 -7.66
CA GLN A 65 -2.79 4.66 -7.63
C GLN A 65 -1.61 5.21 -6.81
N ALA A 66 -1.33 6.50 -6.93
CA ALA A 66 -0.24 7.15 -6.20
C ALA A 66 -0.45 7.06 -4.67
N VAL A 67 -1.68 7.23 -4.19
CA VAL A 67 -1.99 7.16 -2.75
C VAL A 67 -1.83 5.74 -2.22
N ILE A 68 -2.25 4.74 -2.99
CA ILE A 68 -2.08 3.32 -2.64
C ILE A 68 -0.60 2.96 -2.59
N MET A 69 0.19 3.40 -3.57
CA MET A 69 1.64 3.20 -3.61
C MET A 69 2.34 3.83 -2.40
N TRP A 70 2.01 5.08 -2.07
CA TRP A 70 2.58 5.76 -0.89
C TRP A 70 2.18 5.06 0.42
N GLY A 71 0.96 4.51 0.49
CA GLY A 71 0.52 3.69 1.63
C GLY A 71 1.33 2.41 1.77
N ALA A 72 1.61 1.72 0.66
CA ALA A 72 2.44 0.51 0.65
C ALA A 72 3.90 0.79 1.05
N ILE A 73 4.50 1.89 0.55
CA ILE A 73 5.89 2.27 0.90
C ILE A 73 6.01 2.62 2.40
N GLN A 74 4.98 3.21 2.99
CA GLN A 74 4.99 3.52 4.43
C GLN A 74 4.88 2.26 5.30
N ALA A 75 4.16 1.24 4.82
CA ALA A 75 4.05 -0.05 5.49
C ALA A 75 5.36 -0.88 5.38
N GLU A 76 6.04 -0.84 4.23
CA GLU A 76 7.25 -1.61 3.96
C GLU A 76 8.37 -0.72 3.35
N PRO A 77 9.16 -0.02 4.19
CA PRO A 77 10.22 0.88 3.68
C PRO A 77 11.37 0.15 3.02
N ASP A 78 11.70 -1.04 3.50
CA ASP A 78 12.88 -1.79 3.06
C ASP A 78 12.75 -2.25 1.59
N LEU A 79 11.50 -2.35 1.11
CA LEU A 79 11.16 -2.83 -0.23
C LEU A 79 10.61 -1.71 -1.14
N TRP A 80 10.85 -0.44 -0.82
CA TRP A 80 10.31 0.71 -1.56
C TRP A 80 10.52 0.61 -3.09
N PHE A 81 11.68 0.12 -3.52
CA PHE A 81 12.03 -0.01 -4.94
C PHE A 81 11.18 -1.07 -5.65
N VAL A 82 10.92 -2.20 -4.97
CA VAL A 82 10.10 -3.30 -5.50
C VAL A 82 8.65 -2.85 -5.64
N VAL A 83 8.14 -2.12 -4.65
CA VAL A 83 6.78 -1.56 -4.66
C VAL A 83 6.61 -0.60 -5.84
N VAL A 84 7.54 0.34 -6.04
CA VAL A 84 7.48 1.30 -7.15
C VAL A 84 7.53 0.61 -8.52
N ILE A 85 8.43 -0.37 -8.71
CA ILE A 85 8.52 -1.12 -9.97
C ILE A 85 7.25 -1.90 -10.25
N PHE A 86 6.66 -2.52 -9.23
CA PHE A 86 5.42 -3.27 -9.39
C PHE A 86 4.28 -2.38 -9.90
N PHE A 87 4.04 -1.25 -9.22
CA PHE A 87 2.98 -0.31 -9.63
C PHE A 87 3.25 0.34 -10.99
N LEU A 88 4.50 0.70 -11.29
CA LEU A 88 4.87 1.33 -12.56
C LEU A 88 4.83 0.35 -13.74
N GLY A 89 5.28 -0.90 -13.53
CA GLY A 89 5.21 -1.95 -14.54
C GLY A 89 3.77 -2.33 -14.86
N ILE A 90 2.90 -2.38 -13.85
CA ILE A 90 1.46 -2.58 -14.03
C ILE A 90 0.85 -1.43 -14.84
N ALA A 91 1.07 -0.18 -14.45
CA ALA A 91 0.50 0.97 -15.17
C ALA A 91 0.96 0.96 -16.63
N PHE A 92 2.27 0.77 -16.88
CA PHE A 92 2.79 0.82 -18.24
C PHE A 92 2.28 -0.31 -19.14
N ILE A 93 2.27 -1.55 -18.64
CA ILE A 93 1.86 -2.72 -19.44
C ILE A 93 0.35 -2.73 -19.62
N ILE A 94 -0.42 -2.46 -18.57
CA ILE A 94 -1.87 -2.62 -18.59
C ILE A 94 -2.54 -1.40 -19.19
N ASP A 95 -2.16 -0.16 -18.86
CA ASP A 95 -2.80 1.01 -19.49
C ASP A 95 -2.61 0.98 -21.00
N GLN A 96 -1.38 0.69 -21.46
CA GLN A 96 -1.10 0.67 -22.88
C GLN A 96 -1.69 -0.53 -23.60
N THR A 97 -1.76 -1.71 -22.98
CA THR A 97 -2.36 -2.87 -23.64
C THR A 97 -3.87 -2.80 -23.64
N LEU A 98 -4.48 -2.49 -22.49
CA LEU A 98 -5.92 -2.59 -22.30
C LEU A 98 -6.67 -1.45 -23.03
N MET A 99 -6.15 -0.22 -23.01
CA MET A 99 -6.73 0.88 -23.81
C MET A 99 -6.59 0.63 -25.31
N ASN A 100 -5.43 0.15 -25.76
CA ASN A 100 -5.22 -0.12 -27.19
C ASN A 100 -6.04 -1.32 -27.68
N VAL A 101 -6.27 -2.34 -26.84
CA VAL A 101 -7.15 -3.47 -27.17
C VAL A 101 -8.61 -3.02 -27.29
N PHE A 102 -9.11 -2.19 -26.36
CA PHE A 102 -10.46 -1.66 -26.48
C PHE A 102 -10.64 -0.79 -27.72
N LEU A 103 -9.67 0.09 -28.01
CA LEU A 103 -9.68 0.88 -29.24
C LEU A 103 -9.68 0.00 -30.49
N ALA A 104 -8.83 -1.03 -30.55
CA ALA A 104 -8.78 -1.95 -31.68
C ALA A 104 -10.14 -2.61 -31.95
N VAL A 105 -10.81 -3.10 -30.91
CA VAL A 105 -12.14 -3.73 -31.01
C VAL A 105 -13.23 -2.73 -31.42
N LEU A 106 -13.17 -1.49 -30.93
CA LEU A 106 -14.15 -0.45 -31.26
C LEU A 106 -14.01 0.07 -32.70
N THR A 107 -12.81 -0.02 -33.28
CA THR A 107 -12.53 0.45 -34.65
C THR A 107 -12.83 -0.58 -35.74
N THR A 108 -13.14 -1.82 -35.36
CA THR A 108 -13.67 -2.88 -36.23
C THR A 108 -15.19 -2.89 -36.24
#